data_AF-A0A0C5BFE4-F1
#
_entry.id   AF-A0A0C5BFE4-F1
#
_cell.length_a   1.000
_cell.length_b   1.000
_cell.length_c   1.000
_cell.angle_alpha   90.00
_cell.angle_beta   90.00
_cell.angle_gamma   90.00
#
_symmetry.space_group_name_H-M   'P 1'
#
loop_
_entity.id
_entity.type
_entity.pdbx_description
1 polymer ?
#
loop_
_entity_poly.entity_id
_entity_poly.type
_entity_poly.pdbx_seq_one_letter_code
_entity_poly.pdbx_strand_id
1 'polypeptide(L)' 'MSANVQQLETEIVTILAETGIHFADGSTPVASLSLAWILHQLEQRHGVVIELNDTQLAHAVDVDSLVQVLEPVLFGETS' A
#
# COMPACT_ATOMS: atom_id res chain seq x y z
N MET A 1 5.18 -8.71 13.37
CA MET A 1 4.41 -7.66 12.68
C MET A 1 4.36 -6.44 13.57
N SER A 2 4.91 -5.31 13.13
CA SER A 2 4.83 -4.03 13.87
C SER A 2 3.38 -3.51 13.83
N ALA A 3 3.04 -2.59 14.75
CA ALA A 3 1.72 -1.96 14.77
C ALA A 3 1.44 -1.20 13.46
N ASN A 4 2.48 -0.56 12.89
CA ASN A 4 2.41 0.19 11.65
C ASN A 4 2.06 -0.70 10.44
N VAL A 5 2.65 -1.90 10.35
CA VAL A 5 2.34 -2.88 9.29
C VAL A 5 0.87 -3.29 9.32
N GLN A 6 0.34 -3.63 10.51
CA GLN A 6 -1.06 -4.02 10.67
C GLN A 6 -2.03 -2.88 10.35
N GLN A 7 -1.68 -1.66 10.75
CA GLN A 7 -2.47 -0.47 10.41
C GLN A 7 -2.49 -0.25 8.90
N LEU A 8 -1.33 -0.26 8.24
CA LEU A 8 -1.20 -0.04 6.80
C LEU A 8 -1.94 -1.10 5.99
N GLU A 9 -1.84 -2.38 6.37
CA GLU A 9 -2.60 -3.46 5.77
C GLU A 9 -4.11 -3.19 5.89
N THR A 10 -4.59 -2.80 7.08
CA THR A 10 -6.00 -2.45 7.30
C THR A 10 -6.46 -1.28 6.42
N GLU A 11 -5.61 -0.26 6.27
CA GLU A 11 -5.88 0.88 5.40
C GLU A 11 -5.99 0.47 3.94
N ILE A 12 -5.06 -0.33 3.43
CA ILE A 12 -5.06 -0.85 2.06
C ILE A 12 -6.30 -1.71 1.80
N VAL A 13 -6.65 -2.61 2.72
CA VAL A 13 -7.87 -3.43 2.63
C VAL A 13 -9.13 -2.56 2.56
N THR A 14 -9.17 -1.51 3.38
CA THR A 14 -10.29 -0.56 3.36
C THR A 14 -10.39 0.16 2.02
N ILE A 15 -9.26 0.62 1.47
CA ILE A 15 -9.21 1.29 0.16
C ILE A 15 -9.62 0.34 -0.97
N LEU A 16 -9.18 -0.92 -0.94
CA LEU A 16 -9.60 -1.92 -1.92
C LEU A 16 -11.10 -2.16 -1.87
N ALA A 17 -11.69 -2.23 -0.68
CA ALA A 17 -13.13 -2.38 -0.51
C ALA A 17 -13.92 -1.21 -1.12
N GLU A 18 -13.42 0.02 -1.05
CA GLU A 18 -14.02 1.21 -1.70
C GLU A 18 -14.05 1.08 -3.23
N THR A 19 -13.11 0.34 -3.81
CA THR A 19 -13.08 0.05 -5.27
C THR A 19 -13.91 -1.16 -5.67
N GLY A 20 -14.53 -1.86 -4.70
CA GLY A 20 -15.27 -3.10 -4.93
C GLY A 20 -14.37 -4.34 -5.10
N ILE A 21 -13.07 -4.24 -4.80
CA ILE A 21 -12.14 -5.37 -4.83
C ILE A 21 -12.21 -6.08 -3.48
N HIS A 22 -12.46 -7.39 -3.54
CA HIS A 22 -12.48 -8.22 -2.34
C HIS A 22 -11.05 -8.66 -1.99
N PHE A 23 -10.58 -8.23 -0.83
CA PHE A 23 -9.35 -8.75 -0.23
C PHE A 23 -9.61 -10.14 0.33
N ALA A 24 -8.83 -11.13 -0.12
CA ALA A 24 -8.88 -12.48 0.42
C ALA A 24 -7.78 -12.70 1.47
N ASP A 25 -6.54 -12.34 1.12
CA ASP A 25 -5.34 -12.46 1.96
C ASP A 25 -4.20 -11.59 1.39
N GLY A 26 -3.05 -11.55 2.07
CA GLY A 26 -1.87 -10.77 1.64
C GLY A 26 -1.38 -11.07 0.23
N SER A 27 -1.62 -12.29 -0.29
CA SER A 27 -1.26 -12.69 -1.66
C SER A 27 -2.24 -12.15 -2.72
N THR A 28 -3.25 -11.35 -2.33
CA THR A 28 -4.22 -10.76 -3.25
C THR A 28 -3.48 -9.87 -4.26
N PRO A 29 -3.59 -10.14 -5.56
CA PRO A 29 -2.87 -9.38 -6.57
C PRO A 29 -3.39 -7.93 -6.65
N VAL A 30 -2.46 -7.00 -6.79
CA VAL A 30 -2.77 -5.57 -6.94
C VAL A 30 -2.59 -5.18 -8.40
N ALA A 31 -3.71 -4.94 -9.09
CA ALA A 31 -3.67 -4.42 -10.45
C ALA A 31 -3.15 -2.98 -10.47
N SER A 32 -2.52 -2.55 -11.56
CA SER A 32 -1.91 -1.21 -11.66
C SER A 32 -2.89 -0.05 -11.38
N LEU A 33 -4.17 -0.21 -11.76
CA LEU A 33 -5.21 0.77 -11.43
C LEU A 33 -5.50 0.83 -9.93
N SER A 34 -5.63 -0.34 -9.30
CA SER A 34 -5.84 -0.46 -7.86
C SER A 34 -4.64 0.09 -7.09
N LEU A 35 -3.43 -0.17 -7.56
CA LEU A 35 -2.20 0.38 -7.00
C LEU A 35 -2.23 1.91 -7.04
N ALA A 36 -2.49 2.51 -8.20
CA ALA A 36 -2.57 3.96 -8.33
C ALA A 36 -3.62 4.57 -7.39
N TRP A 37 -4.77 3.91 -7.24
CA TRP A 37 -5.81 4.34 -6.30
C TRP A 37 -5.38 4.23 -4.84
N ILE A 38 -4.74 3.11 -4.46
CA ILE A 38 -4.20 2.90 -3.12
C ILE A 38 -3.18 3.99 -2.77
N LEU A 39 -2.21 4.23 -3.66
CA LEU A 39 -1.20 5.27 -3.46
C LEU A 39 -1.87 6.63 -3.28
N HIS A 40 -2.79 7.00 -4.17
CA HIS A 40 -3.50 8.27 -4.09
C HIS A 40 -4.27 8.43 -2.76
N GLN A 41 -4.99 7.41 -2.30
CA GLN A 41 -5.72 7.47 -1.03
C GLN A 41 -4.78 7.57 0.17
N LEU A 42 -3.66 6.86 0.17
CA LEU A 42 -2.66 6.94 1.24
C LEU A 42 -1.98 8.32 1.28
N GLU A 43 -1.64 8.90 0.13
CA GLU A 43 -1.15 10.28 0.04
C GLU A 43 -2.13 11.28 0.65
N GLN A 44 -3.43 11.17 0.33
CA GLN A 44 -4.46 12.04 0.90
C GLN A 44 -4.62 11.88 2.41
N ARG A 45 -4.56 10.64 2.92
CA ARG A 45 -4.75 10.33 4.36
C ARG A 45 -3.56 10.74 5.21
N HIS A 46 -2.34 10.52 4.71
CA HIS A 46 -1.10 10.79 5.45
C HIS A 46 -0.52 12.17 5.15
N GLY A 47 -1.02 12.86 4.12
CA GLY A 47 -0.54 14.20 3.73
C GLY A 47 0.87 14.19 3.18
N VAL A 48 1.28 13.08 2.56
CA VAL A 48 2.62 12.87 1.98
C VAL A 48 2.52 12.62 0.48
N VAL A 49 3.65 12.73 -0.22
CA VAL A 49 3.77 12.28 -1.61
C VAL A 49 4.51 10.95 -1.60
N ILE A 50 3.92 9.93 -2.21
CA ILE A 50 4.49 8.58 -2.27
C ILE A 50 5.10 8.38 -3.65
N GLU A 51 6.42 8.49 -3.73
CA GLU A 51 7.17 8.20 -4.94
C GLU A 51 7.81 6.81 -4.85
N LEU A 52 7.35 5.88 -5.69
CA LEU A 52 7.95 4.56 -5.84
C LEU A 52 8.88 4.54 -7.05
N ASN A 53 10.11 4.08 -6.85
CA ASN A 53 11.00 3.81 -7.99
C ASN A 53 10.60 2.52 -8.73
N ASP A 54 11.19 2.29 -9.91
CA ASP A 54 10.84 1.13 -10.77
C ASP A 54 10.96 -0.22 -10.04
N THR A 55 11.92 -0.38 -9.13
CA THR A 55 12.11 -1.61 -8.36
C THR A 55 11.00 -1.79 -7.32
N GLN A 56 10.63 -0.71 -6.62
CA GLN A 56 9.52 -0.72 -5.66
C GLN A 56 8.19 -0.98 -6.37
N LEU A 57 7.97 -0.35 -7.53
CA LEU A 57 6.79 -0.56 -8.35
C LEU A 57 6.71 -2.01 -8.87
N ALA A 58 7.84 -2.58 -9.29
CA ALA A 58 7.91 -3.98 -9.73
C ALA A 58 7.69 -5.00 -8.60
N HIS A 59 7.95 -4.64 -7.34
CA HIS A 59 7.64 -5.48 -6.18
C HIS A 59 6.20 -5.30 -5.68
N ALA A 60 5.49 -4.22 -6.01
CA ALA A 60 4.13 -3.94 -5.56
C ALA A 60 3.06 -4.76 -6.32
N VAL A 61 3.22 -6.09 -6.38
CA VAL A 61 2.37 -7.01 -7.16
C VAL A 61 1.22 -7.63 -6.36
N ASP A 62 1.35 -7.67 -5.04
CA ASP A 62 0.34 -8.17 -4.10
C ASP A 62 0.32 -7.30 -2.84
N VAL A 63 -0.69 -7.49 -1.99
CA VAL A 63 -0.90 -6.63 -0.82
C VAL A 63 0.23 -6.76 0.21
N ASP A 64 0.75 -7.96 0.44
CA ASP A 64 1.86 -8.17 1.39
C ASP A 64 3.11 -7.42 0.91
N SER A 65 3.48 -7.62 -0.35
CA SER A 65 4.63 -6.95 -0.96
C SER A 65 4.45 -5.43 -1.02
N LEU A 66 3.22 -4.96 -1.28
CA LEU A 66 2.89 -3.53 -1.24
C LEU A 66 3.06 -2.94 0.17
N VAL A 67 2.61 -3.63 1.21
CA VAL A 67 2.81 -3.20 2.60
C VAL A 67 4.30 -3.12 2.94
N GLN A 68 5.10 -4.11 2.52
CA GLN A 68 6.57 -4.09 2.73
C GLN A 68 7.24 -2.91 2.02
N VAL A 69 6.76 -2.52 0.84
CA VAL A 69 7.29 -1.38 0.08
C VAL A 69 6.90 -0.04 0.72
N LEU A 70 5.67 0.07 1.22
CA LEU A 70 5.10 1.33 1.71
C LEU A 70 5.41 1.62 3.17
N GLU A 71 5.59 0.59 4.00
CA GLU A 71 5.92 0.77 5.42
C GLU A 71 7.15 1.67 5.66
N PRO A 72 8.30 1.46 4.99
CA PRO A 72 9.45 2.33 5.17
C PRO A 72 9.25 3.73 4.58
N VAL A 73 8.36 3.89 3.59
CA VAL A 73 8.08 5.20 2.97
C VAL A 73 7.20 6.06 3.87
N LEU A 74 6.24 5.44 4.55
CA LEU A 74 5.26 6.14 5.40
C LEU A 74 5.71 6.28 6.85
N PHE A 75 6.48 5.31 7.36
CA PHE A 75 6.84 5.23 8.78
C PHE A 75 8.35 5.14 9.03
N GLY A 76 9.17 5.01 7.98
CA GLY A 76 10.62 5.13 8.12
C GLY A 76 10.99 6.59 8.34
N GLU A 77 11.74 6.85 9.42
CA GLU A 77 12.38 8.16 9.62
C GLU A 77 13.25 8.43 8.39
N THR A 78 12.90 9.48 7.63
CA THR A 78 13.74 10.00 6.56
C THR A 78 15.07 10.39 7.17
N SER A 79 16.10 9.56 6.96
CA SER A 79 17.48 9.87 7.35
C SER A 79 18.16 10.76 6.32
#